data_AF-A0A7V4FZ45-F1
#
_entry.id   AF-A0A7V4FZ45-F1
#
_cell.length_a   1.000
_cell.length_b   1.000
_cell.length_c   1.000
_cell.angle_alpha   90.00
_cell.angle_beta   90.00
_cell.angle_gamma   90.00
#
_symmetry.space_group_name_H-M   'P 1'
#
loop_
_entity.id
_entity.type
_entity.pdbx_description
1 polymer ?
#
loop_
_entity_poly.entity_id
_entity_poly.type
_entity_poly.pdbx_seq_one_letter_code
_entity_poly.pdbx_strand_id
1 'polypeptide(L)'
;MLRSLLIALSRRRGVQELAAAWPPAQRVARRFVAGETLEQALAVVRQLQTLGLQTTLNYLGEDVRSPSEALACREAYLASLDGLARAGLPGHISIKLTQLGLDL
;
A
#
# COMPACT_ATOMS: atom_id res chain seq x y z
N MET A 1 -22.51 -1.46 -15.52
CA MET A 1 -21.72 -2.16 -16.56
C MET A 1 -20.24 -1.76 -16.54
N LEU A 2 -19.90 -0.47 -16.54
CA LEU A 2 -18.49 -0.01 -16.48
C LEU A 2 -17.70 -0.55 -15.28
N ARG A 3 -18.27 -0.54 -14.07
CA ARG A 3 -17.64 -1.10 -12.85
C ARG A 3 -17.19 -2.55 -13.05
N SER A 4 -18.08 -3.40 -13.56
CA SER A 4 -17.81 -4.83 -13.74
C SER A 4 -16.72 -5.06 -14.78
N LEU A 5 -16.71 -4.27 -15.85
CA LEU A 5 -15.64 -4.30 -16.86
C LEU A 5 -14.29 -3.88 -16.26
N LEU A 6 -14.23 -2.79 -15.49
CA LEU A 6 -13.01 -2.33 -14.82
C LEU A 6 -12.47 -3.38 -13.84
N ILE A 7 -13.33 -4.01 -13.04
CA ILE A 7 -12.94 -5.10 -12.12
C ILE A 7 -12.44 -6.31 -12.90
N ALA A 8 -13.09 -6.67 -14.01
CA ALA A 8 -12.64 -7.78 -14.83
C ALA A 8 -11.26 -7.52 -15.44
N LEU A 9 -11.01 -6.29 -15.92
CA LEU A 9 -9.71 -5.86 -16.43
C LEU A 9 -8.66 -5.81 -15.33
N SER A 10 -9.01 -5.34 -14.13
CA SER A 10 -8.06 -5.25 -13.00
C SER A 10 -7.63 -6.60 -12.46
N ARG A 11 -8.30 -7.71 -12.82
CA ARG A 11 -7.88 -9.08 -12.46
C ARG A 11 -6.95 -9.71 -13.49
N ARG A 12 -6.71 -9.05 -14.63
CA ARG A 12 -5.81 -9.55 -15.67
C ARG A 12 -4.40 -9.03 -15.42
N ARG A 13 -3.49 -9.95 -15.08
CA ARG A 13 -2.09 -9.64 -14.76
C ARG A 13 -1.38 -8.80 -15.84
N GLY A 14 -1.53 -9.15 -17.12
CA GLY A 14 -0.93 -8.36 -18.20
C GLY A 14 -1.48 -6.93 -18.33
N VAL A 15 -2.74 -6.70 -17.94
CA VAL A 15 -3.32 -5.34 -17.91
C VAL A 15 -2.80 -4.56 -16.72
N GLN A 16 -2.66 -5.20 -15.55
CA GLN A 16 -2.04 -4.60 -14.37
C GLN A 16 -0.59 -4.19 -14.66
N GLU A 17 0.21 -5.09 -15.25
CA GLU A 17 1.61 -4.85 -15.59
C GLU A 17 1.75 -3.71 -16.61
N LEU A 18 0.90 -3.69 -17.66
CA LEU A 18 0.88 -2.60 -18.62
C LEU A 18 0.48 -1.26 -17.98
N ALA A 19 -0.54 -1.26 -17.12
CA ALA A 19 -0.97 -0.06 -16.42
C ALA A 19 0.09 0.45 -15.42
N ALA A 20 0.76 -0.47 -14.71
CA ALA A 20 1.86 -0.16 -13.82
C ALA A 20 3.06 0.41 -14.59
N ALA A 21 3.28 0.03 -15.85
CA ALA A 21 4.34 0.57 -16.69
C ALA A 21 3.97 1.89 -17.41
N TRP A 22 2.68 2.27 -17.47
CA TRP A 22 2.23 3.40 -18.28
C TRP A 22 2.20 4.72 -17.47
N PRO A 23 2.99 5.75 -17.83
CA PRO A 23 3.12 6.97 -17.02
C PRO A 23 1.82 7.74 -16.72
N PRO A 24 0.84 7.86 -17.66
CA PRO A 24 -0.46 8.45 -17.36
C PRO A 24 -1.23 7.68 -16.28
N ALA A 25 -1.22 6.34 -16.33
CA ALA A 25 -1.88 5.50 -15.34
C ALA A 25 -1.21 5.61 -13.97
N GLN A 26 0.13 5.58 -13.92
CA GLN A 26 0.89 5.84 -12.70
C GLN A 26 0.55 7.21 -12.08
N ARG A 27 0.45 8.26 -12.90
CA ARG A 27 0.10 9.62 -12.43
C ARG A 27 -1.27 9.66 -11.76
N VAL A 28 -2.25 8.97 -12.33
CA VAL A 28 -3.59 8.86 -11.74
C VAL A 28 -3.52 8.07 -10.43
N ALA A 29 -2.79 6.96 -10.38
CA ALA A 29 -2.66 6.14 -9.18
C ALA A 29 -1.96 6.88 -8.02
N ARG A 30 -0.93 7.69 -8.31
CA ARG A 30 -0.17 8.47 -7.32
C ARG A 30 -1.02 9.48 -6.54
N ARG A 31 -2.21 9.84 -7.04
CA ARG A 31 -3.18 10.65 -6.29
C ARG A 31 -3.75 9.93 -5.07
N PHE A 32 -3.77 8.60 -5.09
CA PHE A 32 -4.39 7.72 -4.10
C PHE A 32 -3.39 6.79 -3.40
N VAL A 33 -2.26 6.48 -4.03
CA VAL A 33 -1.23 5.57 -3.51
C VAL A 33 0.09 6.31 -3.40
N ALA A 34 0.69 6.32 -2.21
CA ALA A 34 1.94 7.03 -1.96
C ALA A 34 3.12 6.44 -2.76
N GLY A 35 3.12 5.12 -2.96
CA GLY A 35 4.08 4.40 -3.77
C GLY A 35 4.05 2.90 -3.57
N GLU A 36 4.99 2.21 -4.21
CA GLU A 36 5.13 0.75 -4.15
C GLU A 36 6.19 0.31 -3.13
N THR A 37 7.04 1.23 -2.69
CA THR A 37 8.07 0.97 -1.68
C THR A 37 7.82 1.79 -0.42
N LEU A 38 8.35 1.32 0.70
CA LEU A 38 8.26 2.02 1.97
C LEU A 38 8.95 3.40 1.90
N GLU A 39 10.07 3.52 1.21
CA GLU A 39 10.80 4.78 1.05
C GLU A 39 9.95 5.83 0.34
N GLN A 40 9.23 5.44 -0.71
CA GLN A 40 8.29 6.33 -1.41
C GLN A 40 7.15 6.75 -0.49
N ALA A 41 6.61 5.82 0.30
CA ALA A 41 5.56 6.14 1.28
C ALA A 41 6.05 7.12 2.35
N LEU A 42 7.25 6.90 2.90
CA LEU A 42 7.86 7.79 3.91
C LEU A 42 8.18 9.19 3.34
N ALA A 43 8.57 9.29 2.07
CA ALA A 43 8.76 10.57 1.40
C ALA A 43 7.46 11.37 1.33
N VAL A 44 6.34 10.71 1.00
CA VAL A 44 5.01 11.34 1.01
C VAL A 44 4.58 11.72 2.42
N VAL A 45 4.82 10.87 3.43
CA VAL A 45 4.54 11.21 4.84
C VAL A 45 5.27 12.48 5.24
N ARG A 46 6.56 12.59 4.90
CA ARG A 46 7.36 13.79 5.20
C ARG A 46 6.76 15.04 4.55
N GLN A 47 6.32 14.95 3.29
CA GLN A 47 5.65 16.07 2.60
C GLN A 47 4.33 16.46 3.27
N LEU A 48 3.51 15.49 3.68
CA LEU A 48 2.25 15.76 4.36
C LEU A 48 2.47 16.40 5.74
N GLN A 49 3.55 16.02 6.43
CA GLN A 49 3.94 16.65 7.69
C GLN A 49 4.38 18.10 7.53
N THR A 50 5.08 18.47 6.44
CA THR A 50 5.40 19.89 6.20
C THR A 50 4.14 20.74 5.99
N LEU A 51 3.00 20.09 5.70
CA LEU A 51 1.68 20.72 5.59
C LEU A 51 0.88 20.66 6.92
N GLY A 52 1.47 20.14 8.00
CA GLY A 52 0.80 20.01 9.30
C GLY A 52 -0.24 18.88 9.37
N LEU A 53 -0.23 17.94 8.42
CA LEU A 53 -1.22 16.86 8.36
C LEU A 53 -0.73 15.62 9.14
N GLN A 54 -1.65 15.02 9.89
CA GLN A 54 -1.44 13.69 10.45
C GLN A 54 -1.55 12.63 9.35
N THR A 55 -0.78 11.55 9.49
CA THR A 55 -0.70 10.50 8.48
C THR A 55 -0.91 9.12 9.11
N THR A 56 -1.55 8.25 8.33
CA THR A 56 -1.70 6.84 8.64
C THR A 56 -1.25 6.04 7.41
N LEU A 57 -0.18 5.27 7.56
CA LEU A 57 0.29 4.37 6.51
C LEU A 57 -0.62 3.14 6.43
N ASN A 58 -1.02 2.79 5.22
CA ASN A 58 -1.85 1.62 4.95
C ASN A 58 -1.13 0.74 3.93
N TYR A 59 -0.61 -0.39 4.40
CA TYR A 59 0.01 -1.40 3.53
C TYR A 59 -1.05 -2.08 2.67
N LEU A 60 -0.88 -2.03 1.36
CA LEU A 60 -1.78 -2.67 0.39
C LEU A 60 -1.27 -4.09 0.06
N GLY A 61 -1.43 -5.00 1.02
CA GLY A 61 -1.19 -6.43 0.79
C GLY A 61 -2.30 -7.11 -0.01
N GLU A 62 -1.98 -8.26 -0.61
CA GLU A 62 -2.94 -9.14 -1.30
C GLU A 62 -3.83 -9.93 -0.31
N ASP A 63 -4.72 -10.74 -0.89
CA ASP A 63 -5.61 -11.66 -0.17
C ASP A 63 -4.78 -12.80 0.46
N VAL A 64 -4.61 -12.78 1.78
CA VAL A 64 -3.78 -13.73 2.53
C VAL A 64 -4.49 -15.09 2.63
N ARG A 65 -3.85 -16.14 2.13
CA ARG A 65 -4.39 -17.51 2.02
C ARG A 65 -3.48 -18.58 2.62
N SER A 66 -2.36 -18.18 3.20
CA SER A 66 -1.45 -19.07 3.91
C SER A 66 -0.83 -18.40 5.15
N PRO A 67 -0.42 -19.19 6.16
CA PRO A 67 0.34 -18.67 7.30
C PRO A 67 1.63 -17.93 6.89
N SER A 68 2.31 -18.38 5.83
CA SER A 68 3.51 -17.71 5.30
C SER A 68 3.22 -16.31 4.75
N GLU A 69 2.09 -16.12 4.07
CA GLU A 69 1.67 -14.81 3.57
C GLU A 69 1.27 -13.87 4.73
N ALA A 70 0.63 -14.40 5.77
CA ALA A 70 0.32 -13.63 6.98
C ALA A 70 1.61 -13.15 7.68
N LEU A 71 2.63 -14.01 7.76
CA LEU A 71 3.94 -13.63 8.29
C LEU A 71 4.61 -12.55 7.44
N ALA A 72 4.55 -12.65 6.11
CA ALA A 72 5.08 -11.60 5.23
C ALA A 72 4.35 -10.26 5.43
N CYS A 73 3.02 -10.27 5.61
CA CYS A 73 2.26 -9.06 5.93
C CYS A 73 2.64 -8.47 7.29
N ARG A 74 2.87 -9.31 8.31
CA ARG A 74 3.40 -8.88 9.61
C ARG A 74 4.72 -8.15 9.44
N GLU A 75 5.67 -8.73 8.69
CA GLU A 75 6.97 -8.08 8.44
C GLU A 75 6.81 -6.73 7.74
N ALA A 76 5.87 -6.59 6.79
CA ALA A 76 5.59 -5.31 6.15
C ALA A 76 5.05 -4.25 7.12
N TYR A 77 4.20 -4.63 8.07
CA TYR A 77 3.72 -3.72 9.11
C TYR A 77 4.84 -3.30 10.07
N LEU A 78 5.67 -4.25 10.52
CA LEU A 78 6.82 -3.96 11.38
C LEU A 78 7.82 -3.04 10.67
N ALA A 79 8.15 -3.34 9.42
CA ALA A 79 9.01 -2.48 8.59
C ALA A 79 8.44 -1.07 8.45
N SER A 80 7.12 -0.92 8.37
CA SER A 80 6.47 0.40 8.29
C SER A 80 6.63 1.19 9.59
N LEU A 81 6.44 0.55 10.75
CA LEU A 81 6.68 1.15 12.06
C LEU A 81 8.15 1.55 12.25
N ASP A 82 9.07 0.64 11.94
CA ASP A 82 10.51 0.88 12.02
C ASP A 82 10.96 1.97 11.05
N GLY A 83 10.35 2.04 9.87
CA GLY A 83 10.57 3.09 8.89
C GLY A 83 10.17 4.46 9.41
N LEU A 84 8.97 4.59 9.97
CA LEU A 84 8.49 5.82 10.61
C LEU A 84 9.40 6.26 11.76
N ALA A 85 9.72 5.32 12.66
CA ALA A 85 10.57 5.58 13.82
C ALA A 85 11.98 6.06 13.42
N ARG A 86 12.66 5.33 12.52
CA ARG A 86 14.01 5.70 12.04
C ARG A 86 14.02 7.03 11.30
N ALA A 87 12.95 7.35 10.58
CA ALA A 87 12.83 8.59 9.85
C ALA A 87 12.45 9.80 10.72
N GLY A 88 12.16 9.59 12.01
CA GLY A 88 11.67 10.60 12.94
C GLY A 88 10.29 11.15 12.56
N LEU A 89 9.48 10.37 11.85
CA LEU A 89 8.20 10.80 11.30
C LEU A 89 7.06 10.33 12.23
N PRO A 90 6.37 11.23 12.97
CA PRO A 90 5.16 10.85 13.69
C PRO A 90 4.06 10.38 12.73
N GLY A 91 3.48 9.22 13.00
CA GLY A 91 2.43 8.64 12.17
C GLY A 91 1.85 7.37 12.76
N HIS A 92 0.79 6.89 12.14
CA HIS A 92 0.12 5.65 12.52
C HIS A 92 0.23 4.63 11.40
N ILE A 93 -0.11 3.38 11.70
CA ILE A 93 -0.36 2.35 10.68
C ILE A 93 -1.79 1.84 10.78
N SER A 94 -2.35 1.42 9.66
CA SER A 94 -3.62 0.71 9.59
C SER A 94 -3.35 -0.78 9.39
N ILE A 95 -3.99 -1.62 10.20
CA ILE A 95 -3.84 -3.07 10.16
C ILE A 95 -5.19 -3.69 9.78
N LYS A 96 -5.14 -4.73 8.93
CA LYS A 96 -6.28 -5.59 8.65
C LYS A 96 -6.02 -6.97 9.25
N LEU A 97 -6.90 -7.44 10.14
CA LEU A 97 -6.75 -8.74 10.80
C LEU A 97 -6.77 -9.91 9.81
N THR A 98 -7.50 -9.79 8.71
CA THR A 98 -7.52 -10.81 7.65
C THR A 98 -6.16 -10.92 6.95
N GLN A 99 -5.39 -9.83 6.83
CA GLN A 99 -3.99 -9.87 6.36
C GLN A 99 -3.03 -10.48 7.40
N LEU A 100 -3.47 -10.61 8.66
CA LEU A 100 -2.76 -11.33 9.72
C LEU A 100 -3.32 -12.74 9.94
N GLY A 101 -4.18 -13.20 9.04
CA GLY A 101 -4.65 -14.58 9.02
C GLY A 101 -5.91 -14.87 9.85
N LEU A 102 -6.74 -13.86 10.15
CA LEU A 102 -8.01 -14.07 10.85
C LEU A 102 -8.95 -15.05 10.13
N ASP A 103 -8.89 -15.08 8.79
CA ASP A 103 -9.78 -15.88 7.94
C ASP A 103 -9.07 -17.12 7.34
N LEU A 104 -7.90 -17.49 7.87
CA LEU A 104 -7.14 -18.68 7.43
C LEU A 104 -7.72 -19.99 7.98
#